data_AF-A0A8T4CYX2-F1
#
_entry.id   AF-A0A8T4CYX2-F1
#
_cell.length_a   1.000
_cell.length_b   1.000
_cell.length_c   1.000
_cell.angle_alpha   90.00
_cell.angle_beta   90.00
_cell.angle_gamma   90.00
#
_symmetry.space_group_name_H-M   'P 1'
#
loop_
_entity.id
_entity.type
_entity.pdbx_description
1 polymer ?
#
loop_
_entity_poly.entity_id
_entity_poly.type
_entity_poly.pdbx_seq_one_letter_code
_entity_poly.pdbx_strand_id
1 'polypeptide(L)'
;LQESTIQKHLENLVEHHQLQLREVMKTWKVKIILKNIKTSTDTIKSIDKKINNKQISLDDISLVLAIIKGKYKKKSSTYFIQWYQKVNCQRKCYNNQNQILSCRIKFQKLQATINNLEFNKKEFLELINNQTTICELSKKEKSKFVSWQEHKNNISVLHTPSSQ
;
A
#
# COMPACT_ATOMS: atom_id res chain seq x y z
N LEU A 1 18.00 -15.52 -19.93
CA LEU A 1 16.87 -14.57 -19.83
C LEU A 1 17.33 -13.22 -20.38
N GLN A 2 16.54 -12.55 -21.23
CA GLN A 2 16.89 -11.21 -21.73
C GLN A 2 16.70 -10.16 -20.63
N GLU A 3 17.63 -9.21 -20.48
CA GLU A 3 17.59 -8.14 -19.47
C GLU A 3 16.28 -7.35 -19.48
N SER A 4 15.71 -7.12 -20.67
CA SER A 4 14.40 -6.47 -20.87
C SER A 4 13.24 -7.20 -20.18
N THR A 5 13.35 -8.52 -19.98
CA THR A 5 12.36 -9.36 -19.30
C THR A 5 12.44 -9.20 -17.79
N ILE A 6 13.66 -9.10 -17.26
CA ILE A 6 13.90 -8.90 -15.83
C ILE A 6 13.40 -7.52 -15.40
N GLN A 7 13.69 -6.49 -16.19
CA GLN A 7 13.26 -5.12 -15.91
C GLN A 7 11.74 -4.98 -15.86
N LYS A 8 11.03 -5.51 -16.86
CA LYS A 8 9.55 -5.54 -16.86
C LYS A 8 8.99 -6.31 -15.67
N HIS A 9 9.66 -7.38 -15.25
CA HIS A 9 9.25 -8.13 -14.07
C HIS A 9 9.39 -7.28 -12.80
N LEU A 10 10.52 -6.58 -12.62
CA LEU A 10 10.72 -5.66 -11.49
C LEU A 10 9.68 -4.53 -11.47
N GLU A 11 9.41 -3.91 -12.62
CA GLU A 11 8.36 -2.90 -12.75
C GLU A 11 7.01 -3.44 -12.30
N ASN A 12 6.67 -4.67 -12.71
CA ASN A 12 5.42 -5.30 -12.33
C ASN A 12 5.32 -5.55 -10.82
N LEU A 13 6.40 -6.06 -10.21
CA LEU A 13 6.46 -6.27 -8.75
C LEU A 13 6.31 -4.95 -7.99
N VAL A 14 6.97 -3.89 -8.47
CA VAL A 14 6.92 -2.56 -7.87
C VAL A 14 5.53 -1.92 -8.03
N GLU A 15 4.93 -1.98 -9.23
CA GLU A 15 3.57 -1.49 -9.51
C GLU A 15 2.54 -2.16 -8.59
N HIS A 16 2.70 -3.47 -8.34
CA HIS A 16 1.82 -4.24 -7.47
C HIS A 16 2.23 -4.23 -5.99
N HIS A 17 3.21 -3.40 -5.62
CA HIS A 17 3.68 -3.23 -4.23
C HIS A 17 4.21 -4.52 -3.59
N GLN A 18 4.64 -5.48 -4.41
CA GLN A 18 5.27 -6.72 -3.97
C GLN A 18 6.77 -6.54 -3.70
N LEU A 19 7.36 -5.47 -4.24
CA LEU A 19 8.76 -5.09 -4.03
C LEU A 19 8.85 -3.59 -3.72
N GLN A 20 9.62 -3.21 -2.71
CA GLN A 20 9.79 -1.80 -2.38
C GLN A 20 10.90 -1.20 -3.22
N LEU A 21 10.69 0.00 -3.75
CA LEU A 21 11.68 0.64 -4.63
C LEU A 21 13.05 0.82 -3.98
N ARG A 22 13.09 1.06 -2.67
CA ARG A 22 14.35 1.20 -1.92
C ARG A 22 15.21 -0.08 -1.88
N GLU A 23 14.61 -1.23 -2.15
CA GLU A 23 15.31 -2.53 -2.20
C GLU A 23 16.03 -2.72 -3.53
N VAL A 24 15.60 -2.01 -4.59
CA VAL A 24 16.17 -2.12 -5.95
C VAL A 24 16.82 -0.84 -6.44
N MET A 25 16.61 0.29 -5.75
CA MET A 25 17.11 1.59 -6.19
C MET A 25 17.50 2.49 -5.01
N LYS A 26 18.64 3.17 -5.17
CA LYS A 26 19.13 4.16 -4.22
C LYS A 26 18.16 5.34 -4.09
N THR A 27 17.85 5.75 -2.87
CA THR A 27 16.88 6.82 -2.58
C THR A 27 17.17 8.15 -3.27
N TRP A 28 18.45 8.49 -3.50
CA TRP A 28 18.81 9.74 -4.17
C TRP A 28 18.37 9.75 -5.65
N LYS A 29 18.44 8.60 -6.35
CA LYS A 29 17.94 8.48 -7.74
C LYS A 29 16.45 8.75 -7.79
N VAL A 30 15.70 8.13 -6.88
CA VAL A 30 14.25 8.31 -6.73
C VAL A 30 13.90 9.79 -6.57
N LYS A 31 14.61 10.50 -5.69
CA LYS A 31 14.37 11.93 -5.43
C LYS A 31 14.60 12.78 -6.68
N ILE A 32 15.68 12.53 -7.43
CA ILE A 32 15.97 13.27 -8.66
C ILE A 32 14.88 13.02 -9.71
N ILE A 33 14.48 11.76 -9.91
CA ILE A 33 13.46 11.41 -10.90
C ILE A 33 12.12 12.04 -10.53
N LEU A 34 11.67 11.87 -9.28
CA LEU A 34 10.41 12.45 -8.80
C LEU A 34 10.33 13.98 -8.96
N LYS A 35 11.44 14.71 -8.76
CA LYS A 35 11.49 16.17 -8.93
C LYS A 35 11.21 16.62 -10.38
N ASN A 36 11.51 15.76 -11.34
CA ASN A 36 11.40 16.04 -12.78
C ASN A 36 10.09 15.53 -13.41
N ILE A 37 9.26 14.82 -12.65
CA ILE A 37 7.90 14.45 -13.05
C ILE A 37 6.97 15.62 -12.69
N LYS A 38 6.35 16.22 -13.69
CA LYS A 38 5.46 17.38 -13.53
C LYS A 38 3.99 17.00 -13.68
N THR A 39 3.71 16.09 -14.60
CA THR A 39 2.33 15.66 -14.92
C THR A 39 2.24 14.15 -14.95
N SER A 40 1.01 13.63 -14.87
CA SER A 40 0.73 12.20 -15.05
C SER A 40 0.96 11.70 -16.48
N THR A 41 1.18 12.61 -17.43
CA THR A 41 1.42 12.32 -18.86
C THR A 41 2.90 12.36 -19.24
N ASP A 42 3.80 12.66 -18.29
CA ASP A 42 5.22 12.64 -18.54
C ASP A 42 5.68 11.24 -18.97
N THR A 43 6.42 11.17 -20.07
CA THR A 43 6.98 9.94 -20.62
C THR A 43 8.40 9.74 -20.12
N ILE A 44 8.91 8.50 -20.19
CA ILE A 44 10.31 8.18 -19.84
C ILE A 44 11.28 9.12 -20.59
N LYS A 45 11.08 9.31 -21.91
CA LYS A 45 11.91 10.18 -22.74
C LYS A 45 11.81 11.67 -22.36
N SER A 46 10.62 12.15 -21.97
CA SER A 46 10.48 13.55 -21.56
C SER A 46 11.11 13.83 -20.19
N ILE A 47 11.09 12.84 -19.29
CA ILE A 47 11.74 12.92 -17.98
C ILE A 47 13.26 12.85 -18.14
N ASP A 48 13.76 11.91 -18.95
CA ASP A 48 15.19 11.74 -19.24
C ASP A 48 15.84 13.04 -19.73
N LYS A 49 15.19 13.72 -20.69
CA LYS A 49 15.64 15.03 -21.20
C LYS A 49 15.74 16.12 -20.14
N LYS A 50 14.99 16.04 -19.04
CA LYS A 50 15.03 17.00 -17.92
C LYS A 50 16.11 16.65 -16.90
N ILE A 51 16.60 15.41 -16.89
CA ILE A 51 17.58 14.91 -15.94
C ILE A 51 18.98 15.05 -16.54
N ASN A 52 19.74 16.04 -16.08
CA ASN A 52 21.16 16.16 -16.43
C ASN A 52 22.04 15.29 -15.50
N ASN A 53 21.82 13.98 -15.49
CA ASN A 53 22.61 13.04 -14.67
C ASN A 53 22.77 11.69 -15.38
N LYS A 54 23.98 11.40 -15.86
CA LYS A 54 24.34 10.17 -16.59
C LYS A 54 24.23 8.88 -15.76
N GLN A 55 24.12 8.97 -14.43
CA GLN A 55 23.97 7.79 -13.56
C GLN A 55 22.52 7.30 -13.45
N ILE A 56 21.56 8.05 -14.00
CA ILE A 56 20.14 7.66 -14.04
C ILE A 56 19.87 7.08 -15.42
N SER A 57 19.45 5.82 -15.47
CA SER A 57 19.06 5.15 -16.71
C SER A 57 17.57 5.31 -17.00
N LEU A 58 17.17 4.96 -18.23
CA LEU A 58 15.75 4.89 -18.60
C LEU A 58 15.00 3.85 -17.74
N ASP A 59 15.67 2.77 -17.36
CA ASP A 59 15.12 1.73 -16.48
C ASP A 59 14.85 2.26 -15.06
N ASP A 60 15.75 3.12 -14.55
CA ASP A 60 15.52 3.80 -13.27
C ASP A 60 14.24 4.67 -13.35
N ILE A 61 14.10 5.44 -14.44
CA ILE A 61 12.92 6.28 -14.65
C ILE A 61 11.66 5.41 -14.74
N SER A 62 11.73 4.30 -15.48
CA SER A 62 10.62 3.36 -15.64
C SER A 62 10.15 2.75 -14.31
N LEU A 63 11.08 2.31 -13.45
CA LEU A 63 10.77 1.79 -12.11
C LEU A 63 10.08 2.83 -11.21
N VAL A 64 10.51 4.09 -11.27
CA VAL A 64 9.86 5.17 -10.50
C VAL A 64 8.45 5.43 -11.03
N LEU A 65 8.25 5.42 -12.35
CA LEU A 65 6.93 5.56 -12.96
C LEU A 65 6.00 4.38 -12.59
N ALA A 66 6.52 3.16 -12.49
CA ALA A 66 5.74 1.98 -12.07
C ALA A 66 5.10 2.17 -10.69
N ILE A 67 5.78 2.83 -9.74
CA ILE A 67 5.20 3.16 -8.41
C ILE A 67 4.06 4.15 -8.53
N ILE A 68 4.28 5.22 -9.30
CA ILE A 68 3.29 6.27 -9.50
C ILE A 68 2.05 5.64 -10.12
N LYS A 69 2.23 4.83 -11.17
CA LYS A 69 1.16 4.06 -11.80
C LYS A 69 0.47 3.17 -10.78
N GLY A 70 1.19 2.38 -9.99
CA GLY A 70 0.63 1.51 -8.96
C GLY A 70 -0.19 2.25 -7.89
N LYS A 71 0.18 3.49 -7.56
CA LYS A 71 -0.53 4.35 -6.60
C LYS A 71 -1.90 4.80 -7.10
N TYR A 72 -2.01 5.10 -8.39
CA TYR A 72 -3.24 5.59 -9.03
C TYR A 72 -4.03 4.50 -9.75
N LYS A 73 -3.44 3.32 -9.94
CA LYS A 73 -4.10 2.16 -10.56
C LYS A 73 -5.33 1.76 -9.76
N LYS A 74 -6.45 1.64 -10.46
CA LYS A 74 -7.65 1.04 -9.89
C LYS A 74 -7.42 -0.45 -9.65
N LYS A 75 -7.85 -0.94 -8.50
CA LYS A 75 -7.79 -2.36 -8.13
C LYS A 75 -9.15 -2.78 -7.59
N SER A 76 -9.41 -4.08 -7.63
CA SER A 76 -10.68 -4.63 -7.15
C SER A 76 -10.97 -4.27 -5.71
N SER A 77 -12.26 -4.14 -5.39
CA SER A 77 -12.73 -3.97 -4.02
C SER A 77 -12.15 -5.04 -3.08
N THR A 78 -12.07 -6.29 -3.52
CA THR A 78 -11.44 -7.40 -2.79
C THR A 78 -10.00 -7.08 -2.36
N TYR A 79 -9.17 -6.56 -3.27
CA TYR A 79 -7.78 -6.18 -2.97
C TYR A 79 -7.74 -5.14 -1.84
N PHE A 80 -8.56 -4.09 -1.94
CA PHE A 80 -8.54 -3.02 -0.94
C PHE A 80 -9.14 -3.44 0.39
N ILE A 81 -10.18 -4.28 0.40
CA ILE A 81 -10.76 -4.84 1.62
C ILE A 81 -9.70 -5.66 2.38
N GLN A 82 -9.00 -6.57 1.69
CA GLN A 82 -7.94 -7.39 2.30
C GLN A 82 -6.80 -6.51 2.84
N TRP A 83 -6.34 -5.54 2.04
CA TRP A 83 -5.34 -4.56 2.48
C TRP A 83 -5.80 -3.79 3.73
N TYR A 84 -7.05 -3.32 3.75
CA TYR A 84 -7.59 -2.53 4.84
C TYR A 84 -7.74 -3.35 6.12
N GLN A 85 -8.25 -4.58 6.03
CA GLN A 85 -8.38 -5.49 7.17
C GLN A 85 -7.02 -5.76 7.82
N LYS A 86 -6.01 -6.08 7.02
CA LYS A 86 -4.65 -6.38 7.50
C LYS A 86 -3.97 -5.15 8.12
N VAL A 87 -4.07 -3.99 7.48
CA VAL A 87 -3.28 -2.80 7.88
C VAL A 87 -4.03 -1.93 8.89
N ASN A 88 -5.34 -1.77 8.73
CA ASN A 88 -6.12 -0.80 9.48
C ASN A 88 -7.01 -1.44 10.54
N CYS A 89 -7.67 -2.58 10.30
CA CYS A 89 -8.51 -3.17 11.36
C CYS A 89 -7.69 -3.66 12.54
N GLN A 90 -6.65 -4.46 12.30
CA GLN A 90 -5.76 -4.94 13.37
C GLN A 90 -5.12 -3.79 14.15
N ARG A 91 -4.65 -2.76 13.43
CA ARG A 91 -3.99 -1.60 14.04
C ARG A 91 -4.97 -0.69 14.78
N LYS A 92 -6.06 -0.27 14.15
CA LYS A 92 -7.04 0.66 14.74
C LYS A 92 -7.82 0.03 15.88
N CYS A 93 -7.89 -1.30 15.94
CA CYS A 93 -8.53 -2.02 17.02
C CYS A 93 -7.58 -2.59 18.07
N TYR A 94 -6.30 -2.22 18.05
CA TYR A 94 -5.31 -2.65 19.06
C TYR A 94 -5.33 -4.16 19.34
N ASN A 95 -5.48 -4.99 18.30
CA ASN A 95 -5.59 -6.45 18.43
C ASN A 95 -6.77 -6.96 19.28
N ASN A 96 -7.79 -6.13 19.55
CA ASN A 96 -9.04 -6.59 20.16
C ASN A 96 -9.76 -7.54 19.19
N GLN A 97 -9.76 -8.84 19.50
CA GLN A 97 -10.28 -9.89 18.63
C GLN A 97 -11.77 -9.73 18.31
N ASN A 98 -12.57 -9.26 19.26
CA ASN A 98 -14.00 -9.02 19.04
C ASN A 98 -14.23 -7.89 18.04
N GLN A 99 -13.45 -6.81 18.12
CA GLN A 99 -13.52 -5.70 17.17
C GLN A 99 -12.96 -6.10 15.79
N ILE A 100 -11.91 -6.93 15.73
CA ILE A 100 -11.40 -7.48 14.48
C ILE A 100 -12.46 -8.35 13.78
N LEU A 101 -13.14 -9.22 14.53
CA LEU A 101 -14.23 -10.05 14.01
C LEU A 101 -15.40 -9.19 13.52
N SER A 102 -15.78 -8.17 14.28
CA SER A 102 -16.80 -7.19 13.89
C SER A 102 -16.41 -6.44 12.59
N CYS A 103 -15.16 -5.98 12.48
CA CYS A 103 -14.63 -5.40 11.24
C CYS A 103 -14.77 -6.41 10.08
N ARG A 104 -14.37 -7.68 10.28
CA ARG A 104 -14.45 -8.71 9.24
C ARG A 104 -15.88 -8.90 8.73
N ILE A 105 -16.86 -8.98 9.62
CA ILE A 105 -18.28 -9.10 9.27
C ILE A 105 -18.79 -7.86 8.52
N LYS A 106 -18.44 -6.64 8.98
CA LYS A 106 -18.80 -5.38 8.30
C LYS A 106 -18.26 -5.36 6.87
N PHE A 107 -17.02 -5.80 6.65
CA PHE A 107 -16.42 -5.86 5.33
C PHE A 107 -16.98 -6.98 4.44
N GLN A 108 -17.38 -8.12 5.00
CA GLN A 108 -18.09 -9.17 4.25
C GLN A 108 -19.42 -8.65 3.71
N LYS A 109 -20.18 -7.93 4.55
CA LYS A 109 -21.44 -7.27 4.12
C LYS A 109 -21.18 -6.23 3.04
N LEU A 110 -20.18 -5.37 3.25
CA LEU A 110 -19.80 -4.36 2.26
C LEU A 110 -19.42 -5.00 0.91
N GLN A 111 -18.64 -6.08 0.93
CA GLN A 111 -18.20 -6.77 -0.28
C GLN A 111 -19.37 -7.31 -1.11
N ALA A 112 -20.46 -7.74 -0.47
CA ALA A 112 -21.68 -8.13 -1.17
C ALA A 112 -22.35 -6.94 -1.89
N THR A 113 -22.18 -5.72 -1.39
CA THR A 113 -22.76 -4.49 -1.97
C THR A 113 -21.90 -3.87 -3.07
N ILE A 114 -20.57 -3.90 -2.94
CA ILE A 114 -19.63 -3.24 -3.87
C ILE A 114 -18.91 -4.22 -4.81
N ASN A 115 -19.51 -5.39 -5.04
CA ASN A 115 -18.89 -6.47 -5.79
C ASN A 115 -18.45 -5.98 -7.18
N ASN A 116 -17.25 -6.40 -7.60
CA ASN A 116 -16.61 -6.03 -8.88
C ASN A 116 -16.35 -4.54 -9.11
N LEU A 117 -16.54 -3.65 -8.13
CA LEU A 117 -16.09 -2.26 -8.26
C LEU A 117 -14.57 -2.16 -8.13
N GLU A 118 -13.99 -1.26 -8.92
CA GLU A 118 -12.58 -0.93 -8.84
C GLU A 118 -12.39 0.50 -8.32
N PHE A 119 -11.42 0.64 -7.42
CA PHE A 119 -11.13 1.90 -6.76
C PHE A 119 -9.64 2.21 -6.89
N ASN A 120 -9.24 3.47 -6.87
CA ASN A 120 -7.92 3.82 -6.38
C ASN A 120 -7.96 3.89 -4.84
N LYS A 121 -6.78 3.96 -4.20
CA LYS A 121 -6.69 3.98 -2.73
C LYS A 121 -7.49 5.13 -2.08
N LYS A 122 -7.53 6.30 -2.71
CA LYS A 122 -8.23 7.48 -2.18
C LYS A 122 -9.73 7.26 -2.20
N GLU A 123 -10.28 6.87 -3.36
CA GLU A 123 -11.71 6.57 -3.55
C GLU A 123 -12.18 5.50 -2.55
N PHE A 124 -11.40 4.44 -2.36
CA PHE A 124 -11.75 3.39 -1.40
C PHE A 124 -11.79 3.90 0.05
N LEU A 125 -10.82 4.73 0.46
CA LEU A 125 -10.80 5.29 1.82
C LEU A 125 -11.97 6.24 2.07
N GLU A 126 -12.36 7.03 1.07
CA GLU A 126 -13.53 7.91 1.14
C GLU A 126 -14.83 7.10 1.31
N LEU A 127 -15.01 6.05 0.50
CA LEU A 127 -16.15 5.14 0.63
C LEU A 127 -16.27 4.56 2.05
N ILE A 128 -15.16 4.02 2.57
CA ILE A 128 -15.14 3.38 3.88
C ILE A 128 -15.41 4.36 5.01
N ASN A 129 -14.76 5.53 4.99
CA ASN A 129 -14.95 6.53 6.04
C ASN A 129 -16.40 7.06 6.08
N ASN A 130 -17.08 7.09 4.94
CA ASN A 130 -18.47 7.56 4.85
C ASN A 130 -19.49 6.48 5.22
N GLN A 131 -19.20 5.20 4.94
CA GLN A 131 -20.16 4.11 5.12
C GLN A 131 -20.01 3.32 6.42
N THR A 132 -18.83 3.33 7.05
CA THR A 132 -18.60 2.42 8.18
C THR A 132 -17.63 2.94 9.24
N THR A 133 -18.07 2.88 10.50
CA THR A 133 -17.16 2.98 11.64
C THR A 133 -16.58 1.60 11.91
N ILE A 134 -15.28 1.44 11.65
CA ILE A 134 -14.64 0.12 11.62
C ILE A 134 -14.23 -0.37 12.99
N CYS A 135 -13.90 0.56 13.89
CA CYS A 135 -13.54 0.24 15.25
C CYS A 135 -14.25 1.16 16.23
N GLU A 136 -15.06 0.57 17.09
CA GLU A 136 -15.79 1.27 18.14
C GLU A 136 -15.07 1.00 19.46
N LEU A 137 -13.94 1.67 19.64
CA LEU A 137 -13.22 1.64 20.91
C LEU A 137 -13.92 2.53 21.94
N SER A 138 -13.96 2.06 23.19
CA SER A 138 -14.38 2.89 24.31
C SER A 138 -13.45 4.11 24.47
N LYS A 139 -13.93 5.20 25.09
CA LYS A 139 -13.07 6.38 25.36
C LYS A 139 -11.79 6.00 26.12
N LYS A 140 -11.90 5.05 27.05
CA LYS A 140 -10.77 4.50 27.85
C LYS A 140 -9.72 3.79 26.99
N GLU A 141 -10.13 3.10 25.92
CA GLU A 141 -9.21 2.45 24.99
C GLU A 141 -8.63 3.44 23.97
N LYS A 142 -9.42 4.43 23.53
CA LYS A 142 -8.94 5.50 22.63
C LYS A 142 -7.87 6.38 23.29
N SER A 143 -7.95 6.59 24.61
CA SER A 143 -6.98 7.36 25.37
C SER A 143 -5.69 6.60 25.67
N LYS A 144 -5.66 5.28 25.46
CA LYS A 144 -4.41 4.51 25.53
C LYS A 144 -3.60 4.78 24.27
N PHE A 145 -2.48 5.47 24.43
CA PHE A 145 -1.47 5.55 23.38
C PHE A 145 -0.74 4.21 23.33
N VAL A 146 -0.97 3.43 22.28
CA VAL A 146 -0.14 2.25 21.99
C VAL A 146 0.90 2.66 20.97
N SER A 147 2.17 2.59 21.36
CA SER A 147 3.26 2.93 20.44
C SER A 147 3.36 1.91 19.30
N TRP A 148 3.95 2.29 18.18
CA TRP A 148 4.15 1.37 17.04
C TRP A 148 5.04 0.17 17.40
N GLN A 149 6.01 0.36 18.31
CA GLN A 149 6.86 -0.72 18.81
C GLN A 149 6.05 -1.74 19.63
N GLU A 150 5.19 -1.23 20.51
CA GLU A 150 4.33 -2.06 21.36
C GLU A 150 3.31 -2.85 20.53
N HIS A 151 2.73 -2.25 19.49
CA HIS A 151 1.88 -2.97 18.54
C HIS A 151 2.62 -4.09 17.80
N LYS A 152 3.87 -3.86 17.36
CA LYS A 152 4.69 -4.89 16.71
C LYS A 152 5.00 -6.07 17.64
N ASN A 153 5.35 -5.80 18.88
CA ASN A 153 5.65 -6.84 19.86
C ASN A 153 4.42 -7.73 20.13
N ASN A 154 3.22 -7.14 20.16
CA ASN A 154 1.98 -7.89 20.34
C ASN A 154 1.63 -8.78 19.13
N ILE A 155 2.10 -8.44 17.92
CA ILE A 155 1.94 -9.29 16.73
C ILE A 155 2.90 -10.49 16.80
N SER A 156 4.13 -10.31 17.26
CA SER A 156 5.11 -11.41 17.35
C SER A 156 4.74 -12.48 18.39
N VAL A 157 4.08 -12.09 19.49
CA VAL A 157 3.65 -13.03 20.55
C VAL A 157 2.51 -13.95 20.09
N LEU A 158 1.66 -13.48 19.15
CA LEU A 158 0.55 -14.26 18.59
C LEU A 158 0.97 -15.29 17.53
N HIS A 159 2.25 -15.29 17.10
CA HIS A 159 2.80 -16.24 16.13
C HIS A 159 3.82 -17.20 16.71
N THR A 160 4.04 -17.17 18.02
CA THR A 160 4.66 -18.30 18.72
C THR A 160 3.67 -19.47 18.69
N PRO A 161 3.99 -20.63 18.07
CA PRO A 161 3.21 -21.83 18.31
C PRO A 161 3.27 -22.08 19.81
N SER A 162 2.11 -22.16 20.45
CA SER A 162 1.99 -22.66 21.81
C SER A 162 2.62 -24.04 21.85
N SER A 163 3.86 -24.10 22.33
CA SER A 163 4.49 -25.34 22.74
C SER A 163 3.92 -25.64 24.12
N GLN A 164 2.85 -26.44 24.14
CA GLN A 164 2.44 -27.30 25.25
C GLN A 164 1.38 -28.26 24.73
#